data_AF-A0A4C1ZHN3-F1
#
_entry.id   AF-A0A4C1ZHN3-F1
#
_cell.length_a   1.000
_cell.length_b   1.000
_cell.length_c   1.000
_cell.angle_alpha   90.00
_cell.angle_beta   90.00
_cell.angle_gamma   90.00
#
_symmetry.space_group_name_H-M   'P 1'
#
loop_
_entity.id
_entity.type
_entity.pdbx_description
1 polymer ?
#
loop_
_entity_poly.entity_id
_entity_poly.type
_entity_poly.pdbx_seq_one_letter_code
_entity_poly.pdbx_strand_id
1 'polypeptide(L)'
;MVIIFCVTCERFYSRLADIKSKCTVALDVSPEECVSRKTIKNVLRLCDSRFSKMRVCGSFTADAGLPLQLVALITMYCIVLLQLAFL
;
A
#
# COMPACT_ATOMS: atom_id res chain seq x y z
N MET A 1 8.68 -4.31 14.97
CA MET A 1 9.19 -4.41 13.58
C MET A 1 8.08 -4.40 12.53
N VAL A 2 7.05 -5.25 12.62
CA VAL A 2 5.95 -5.33 11.63
C VAL A 2 5.18 -4.02 11.48
N ILE A 3 4.88 -3.31 12.58
CA ILE A 3 4.16 -2.02 12.54
C ILE A 3 4.94 -0.97 11.73
N ILE A 4 6.23 -0.79 12.03
CA ILE A 4 7.08 0.20 11.34
C ILE A 4 7.16 -0.11 9.84
N PHE A 5 7.32 -1.40 9.50
CA PHE A 5 7.32 -1.86 8.12
C PHE A 5 6.01 -1.52 7.41
N CYS A 6 4.86 -1.89 7.99
CA CYS A 6 3.54 -1.63 7.42
C CYS A 6 3.25 -0.13 7.26
N VAL A 7 3.63 0.69 8.25
CA VAL A 7 3.50 2.15 8.18
C VAL A 7 4.39 2.74 7.09
N THR A 8 5.60 2.20 6.90
CA THR A 8 6.52 2.66 5.85
C THR A 8 5.97 2.32 4.46
N CYS A 9 5.44 1.11 4.29
CA CYS A 9 4.75 0.71 3.06
C CYS A 9 3.55 1.61 2.77
N GLU A 10 2.71 1.88 3.76
CA GLU A 10 1.54 2.75 3.58
C GLU A 10 1.94 4.17 3.17
N ARG A 11 2.97 4.76 3.80
CA ARG A 11 3.51 6.06 3.40
C ARG A 11 4.00 6.06 1.96
N PHE A 12 4.71 5.01 1.54
CA PHE A 12 5.16 4.85 0.16
C PHE A 12 3.97 4.80 -0.81
N TYR A 13 2.92 4.05 -0.48
CA TYR A 13 1.71 3.96 -1.29
C TYR A 13 0.99 5.31 -1.41
N SER A 14 0.86 6.07 -0.32
CA SER A 14 0.28 7.41 -0.35
C SER A 14 1.08 8.35 -1.25
N ARG A 15 2.41 8.34 -1.16
CA ARG A 15 3.27 9.16 -2.03
C ARG A 15 3.14 8.79 -3.50
N LEU A 16 3.00 7.51 -3.81
CA LEU A 16 2.80 7.07 -5.18
C LEU A 16 1.43 7.49 -5.71
N ALA A 17 0.38 7.42 -4.88
CA ALA A 17 -0.95 7.92 -5.22
C ALA A 17 -0.92 9.44 -5.49
N ASP A 18 -0.19 10.21 -4.68
CA ASP A 18 0.02 11.65 -4.89
C ASP A 18 0.70 11.94 -6.23
N ILE A 19 1.77 11.20 -6.56
CA ILE A 19 2.48 11.32 -7.85
C ILE A 19 1.54 11.02 -9.01
N LYS A 20 0.77 9.94 -8.93
CA LYS A 20 -0.20 9.57 -9.96
C LYS A 20 -1.25 10.66 -10.19
N SER A 21 -1.79 11.21 -9.10
CA SER A 21 -2.75 12.33 -9.15
C SER A 21 -2.14 13.55 -9.83
N LYS A 22 -0.96 13.99 -9.41
CA LYS A 22 -0.25 15.13 -10.01
C LYS A 22 0.08 14.91 -11.48
N CYS A 23 0.53 13.71 -11.85
CA CYS A 23 0.79 13.33 -13.24
C CYS A 23 -0.47 13.36 -14.10
N THR A 24 -1.61 12.95 -13.55
CA THR A 24 -2.90 13.00 -14.24
C THR A 24 -3.32 14.45 -14.52
N VAL A 25 -3.26 15.30 -13.50
CA VAL A 25 -3.55 16.75 -13.65
C VAL A 25 -2.60 17.42 -14.65
N ALA A 26 -1.30 17.13 -14.57
CA ALA A 26 -0.32 17.70 -15.49
C ALA A 26 -0.53 17.27 -16.94
N LEU A 27 -1.07 16.06 -17.16
CA LEU A 27 -1.38 15.54 -18.49
C LEU A 27 -2.58 16.24 -19.13
N ASP A 28 -3.56 16.66 -18.32
CA ASP A 28 -4.77 17.36 -18.77
C ASP A 28 -4.50 18.84 -19.05
N VAL A 29 -3.55 19.46 -18.35
CA VAL A 29 -3.26 20.91 -18.42
C VAL A 29 -2.23 21.28 -19.49
N SER A 30 -1.38 20.35 -19.97
CA SER A 30 -0.25 20.67 -20.85
C SER A 30 -0.40 20.07 -22.28
N PRO A 31 -0.80 20.88 -23.28
CA PRO A 31 -0.77 20.48 -24.69
C PRO A 31 0.62 20.52 -25.34
N GLU A 32 1.58 21.29 -24.80
CA GLU A 32 2.63 21.91 -25.63
C GLU A 32 4.01 21.23 -25.60
N GLU A 33 4.35 20.37 -24.63
CA GLU A 33 5.66 19.69 -24.58
C GLU A 33 5.58 18.16 -24.71
N CYS A 34 5.86 17.67 -25.92
CA CYS A 34 5.80 16.24 -26.25
C CYS A 34 6.72 15.35 -25.37
N VAL A 35 7.90 15.86 -24.98
CA VAL A 35 8.87 15.13 -24.15
C VAL A 35 8.37 15.00 -22.70
N SER A 36 7.94 16.10 -22.09
CA SER A 36 7.36 16.15 -20.75
C SER A 36 6.11 15.26 -20.65
N ARG A 37 5.25 15.31 -21.67
CA ARG A 37 4.05 14.48 -21.78
C ARG A 37 4.36 12.99 -21.90
N LYS A 38 5.35 12.61 -22.71
CA LYS A 38 5.77 11.20 -22.86
C LYS A 38 6.30 10.65 -21.53
N THR A 39 7.11 11.42 -20.81
CA THR A 39 7.62 11.05 -19.49
C THR A 39 6.48 10.86 -18.48
N ILE A 40 5.54 11.81 -18.40
CA ILE A 40 4.35 11.71 -17.53
C ILE A 40 3.54 10.44 -17.84
N LYS A 41 3.27 10.15 -19.12
CA LYS A 41 2.57 8.94 -19.53
C LYS A 41 3.32 7.66 -19.17
N ASN A 42 4.65 7.66 -19.28
CA ASN A 42 5.47 6.52 -18.89
C ASN A 42 5.44 6.29 -17.37
N VAL A 43 5.48 7.35 -16.57
CA VAL A 43 5.33 7.28 -15.11
C VAL A 43 3.96 6.73 -14.75
N LEU A 44 2.88 7.23 -15.38
CA LEU A 44 1.53 6.75 -15.12
C LEU A 44 1.39 5.26 -15.48
N ARG A 45 1.89 4.85 -16.65
CA ARG A 45 1.92 3.44 -17.08
C ARG A 45 2.71 2.56 -16.12
N LEU A 46 3.84 3.03 -15.62
CA LEU A 46 4.64 2.30 -14.64
C LEU A 46 3.86 2.09 -13.35
N CYS A 47 3.19 3.14 -12.86
CA CYS A 47 2.33 3.06 -11.69
C CYS A 47 1.13 2.14 -11.92
N ASP A 48 0.49 2.17 -13.08
CA ASP A 48 -0.68 1.32 -13.33
C ASP A 48 -0.34 -0.16 -13.56
N SER A 49 0.76 -0.44 -14.25
CA SER A 49 1.11 -1.81 -14.66
C SER A 49 2.00 -2.55 -13.66
N ARG A 50 2.86 -1.84 -12.93
CA ARG A 50 3.86 -2.48 -12.05
C ARG A 50 3.59 -2.30 -10.58
N PHE A 51 2.76 -1.34 -10.19
CA PHE A 51 2.49 -1.13 -8.78
C PHE A 51 1.24 -1.90 -8.35
N SER A 52 1.49 -2.93 -7.56
CA SER A 52 0.55 -3.52 -6.62
C SER A 52 1.04 -3.21 -5.22
N LYS A 53 0.14 -3.02 -4.26
CA LYS A 53 0.53 -3.02 -2.84
C LYS A 53 1.31 -4.31 -2.56
N MET A 54 2.40 -4.19 -1.80
CA MET A 54 3.28 -5.31 -1.46
C MET A 54 2.50 -6.34 -0.66
N ARG A 55 2.64 -7.61 -1.03
CA ARG A 55 2.05 -8.74 -0.30
C ARG A 55 3.12 -9.48 0.48
N VAL A 56 2.93 -9.60 1.79
CA VAL A 56 3.71 -10.42 2.70
C VAL A 56 3.18 -11.86 2.62
N CYS A 57 4.10 -12.82 2.47
CA CYS A 57 3.78 -14.24 2.35
C CYS A 57 2.74 -14.56 1.26
N GLY A 58 2.64 -13.72 0.22
CA GLY A 58 1.70 -13.90 -0.89
C GLY A 58 0.24 -13.52 -0.60
N SER A 59 -0.17 -13.48 0.67
CA SER A 59 -1.58 -13.36 1.08
C SER A 59 -1.95 -12.05 1.76
N PHE A 60 -1.01 -11.43 2.48
CA PHE A 60 -1.30 -10.28 3.34
C PHE A 60 -0.78 -8.98 2.73
N THR A 61 -1.64 -8.01 2.48
CA THR A 61 -1.19 -6.69 2.05
C THR A 61 -0.40 -6.03 3.19
N ALA A 62 0.83 -5.60 2.91
CA ALA A 62 1.66 -4.83 3.84
C ALA A 62 1.13 -3.39 3.93
N ASP A 63 0.03 -3.20 4.65
CA ASP A 63 -0.59 -1.90 4.89
C ASP A 63 -0.83 -1.67 6.39
N ALA A 64 -1.29 -0.47 6.74
CA ALA A 64 -1.53 -0.09 8.14
C ALA A 64 -2.61 -0.94 8.84
N GLY A 65 -3.42 -1.71 8.10
CA GLY A 65 -4.43 -2.61 8.64
C GLY A 65 -3.87 -3.96 9.09
N LEU A 66 -2.79 -4.44 8.46
CA LEU A 66 -2.20 -5.74 8.76
C LEU A 66 -1.80 -5.93 10.25
N PRO A 67 -1.13 -4.97 10.92
CA PRO A 67 -0.80 -5.12 12.33
C PRO A 67 -2.03 -5.23 13.22
N LEU A 68 -3.10 -4.49 12.90
CA LEU A 68 -4.34 -4.51 13.67
C LEU A 68 -5.04 -5.87 13.57
N GLN A 69 -5.13 -6.42 12.34
CA GLN A 69 -5.69 -7.75 12.11
C GLN A 69 -4.87 -8.84 12.82
N LEU A 70 -3.55 -8.73 12.79
CA LEU A 70 -2.65 -9.67 13.46
C LEU A 70 -2.85 -9.67 14.98
N VAL A 71 -2.94 -8.48 15.59
CA VAL A 71 -3.20 -8.37 17.04
C VAL A 71 -4.56 -8.96 17.39
N ALA A 72 -5.60 -8.65 16.63
CA ALA A 72 -6.94 -9.21 16.87
C ALA A 72 -6.93 -10.75 16.82
N LEU A 73 -6.25 -11.34 15.82
CA LEU A 73 -6.11 -12.78 15.71
C LEU A 73 -5.40 -13.38 16.92
N ILE A 74 -4.24 -12.83 17.29
CA ILE A 74 -3.46 -13.29 18.44
C ILE A 74 -4.31 -13.23 19.70
N THR A 75 -5.01 -12.11 19.93
CA THR A 75 -5.88 -11.95 21.10
C THR A 75 -6.99 -13.01 21.13
N MET A 76 -7.67 -13.27 20.02
CA MET A 76 -8.70 -14.32 19.97
C MET A 76 -8.13 -15.71 20.29
N TYR A 77 -6.98 -16.06 19.69
CA TYR A 77 -6.33 -17.34 19.98
C TYR A 77 -5.90 -17.45 21.45
N CYS A 78 -5.32 -16.39 22.02
CA CYS A 78 -4.97 -16.36 23.44
C CYS A 78 -6.19 -16.57 24.32
N ILE A 79 -7.33 -15.92 24.02
CA ILE A 79 -8.58 -16.09 24.78
C ILE A 79 -9.07 -17.54 24.69
N VAL A 80 -9.11 -18.13 23.50
CA VAL A 80 -9.56 -19.52 23.31
C VAL A 80 -8.66 -20.51 24.05
N LEU A 81 -7.34 -20.32 23.98
CA LEU A 81 -6.39 -21.17 24.72
C LEU A 81 -6.54 -21.00 26.24
N LEU A 82 -6.80 -19.78 26.71
CA LEU A 82 -7.03 -19.51 28.12
C LEU A 82 -8.33 -20.16 28.59
N GLN A 83 -9.40 -20.06 27.79
CA GLN A 83 -10.65 -20.76 28.08
C GLN A 83 -10.41 -22.27 28.16
N LEU A 84 -9.72 -22.87 27.18
CA LEU A 84 -9.42 -24.31 27.20
C LEU A 84 -8.59 -24.75 28.42
N ALA A 85 -7.72 -23.87 28.93
CA ALA A 85 -6.84 -24.19 30.06
C ALA A 85 -7.51 -24.04 31.43
N PHE A 86 -8.51 -23.15 31.55
CA PHE A 86 -9.07 -22.73 32.85
C PHE A 86 -10.58 -22.91 32.99
N LEU A 87 -11.31 -23.21 31.91
CA LEU A 87 -12.74 -23.53 31.89
C LEU A 87 -12.95 -24.99 31.50
#